data_AF-A0AB35M3K4-F1
#
_entry.id   AF-A0AB35M3K4-F1
#
_cell.length_a   1.000
_cell.length_b   1.000
_cell.length_c   1.000
_cell.angle_alpha   90.00
_cell.angle_beta   90.00
_cell.angle_gamma   90.00
#
_symmetry.space_group_name_H-M   'P 1'
#
loop_
_entity.id
_entity.type
_entity.pdbx_description
1 polymer ?
#
loop_
_entity_poly.entity_id
_entity_poly.type
_entity_poly.pdbx_seq_one_letter_code
_entity_poly.pdbx_strand_id
1 'polypeptide(L)' 'MENTKPKFTRIVLRLPEDILQELKRLSEEEKRSTNSQILYMLEKSLINSR' A
#
# COMPACT_ATOMS: atom_id res chain seq x y z
N MET A 1 29.92 -7.70 8.46
CA MET A 1 28.47 -8.00 8.47
C MET A 1 27.86 -7.35 7.25
N GLU A 2 27.38 -8.12 6.27
CA GLU A 2 26.76 -7.56 5.07
C GLU A 2 25.41 -6.94 5.43
N ASN A 3 25.28 -5.62 5.26
CA ASN A 3 24.00 -4.91 5.32
C ASN A 3 23.25 -5.15 4.01
N THR A 4 22.54 -6.29 3.89
CA THR A 4 21.62 -6.48 2.77
C THR A 4 20.44 -5.53 2.92
N LYS A 5 20.51 -4.37 2.25
CA LYS A 5 19.37 -3.46 2.14
C LYS A 5 18.16 -4.23 1.60
N PRO A 6 16.96 -4.04 2.16
CA PRO A 6 15.76 -4.69 1.65
C PRO A 6 15.56 -4.37 0.17
N LYS A 7 15.40 -5.42 -0.65
CA LYS A 7 15.06 -5.27 -2.07
C LYS A 7 13.57 -4.95 -2.17
N PHE A 8 13.25 -3.70 -2.47
CA PHE A 8 11.88 -3.30 -2.78
C PHE A 8 11.61 -3.46 -4.28
N THR A 9 10.58 -4.24 -4.62
CA THR A 9 10.06 -4.31 -5.99
C THR A 9 9.12 -3.14 -6.22
N ARG A 10 9.39 -2.32 -7.24
CA ARG A 10 8.49 -1.23 -7.64
C ARG A 10 7.37 -1.79 -8.51
N ILE A 11 6.13 -1.49 -8.17
CA ILE A 11 4.93 -1.85 -8.93
C ILE A 11 4.21 -0.55 -9.30
N VAL A 12 3.82 -0.42 -10.57
CA VAL A 12 3.00 0.69 -11.05
C VAL A 12 1.55 0.23 -11.09
N LEU A 13 0.69 0.87 -10.30
CA LEU A 13 -0.75 0.61 -10.27
C LEU A 13 -1.47 1.68 -11.11
N ARG A 14 -2.36 1.26 -12.00
CA ARG A 14 -3.28 2.16 -12.70
C ARG A 14 -4.62 2.12 -11.97
N LEU A 15 -4.97 3.22 -11.33
CA LEU A 15 -6.20 3.34 -10.56
C LEU A 15 -7.14 4.33 -11.26
N PRO A 16 -8.45 4.08 -11.25
CA PRO A 16 -9.45 5.10 -11.47
C PRO A 16 -9.26 6.29 -10.50
N GLU A 17 -9.59 7.50 -10.95
CA GLU A 17 -9.34 8.73 -10.17
C GLU A 17 -10.12 8.75 -8.86
N ASP A 18 -11.37 8.30 -8.86
CA ASP A 18 -12.23 8.16 -7.68
C ASP A 18 -11.60 7.24 -6.62
N ILE A 19 -11.07 6.09 -7.06
CA ILE A 19 -10.36 5.15 -6.17
C ILE A 19 -9.08 5.77 -5.61
N LEU A 20 -8.32 6.51 -6.42
CA LEU A 20 -7.12 7.19 -5.95
C LEU A 20 -7.44 8.26 -4.90
N GLN A 21 -8.51 9.03 -5.09
CA GLN A 21 -8.95 10.04 -4.13
C GLN A 21 -9.40 9.41 -2.82
N GLU A 22 -10.20 8.35 -2.89
CA GLU A 22 -10.65 7.62 -1.70
C GLU A 22 -9.47 7.02 -0.92
N LEU A 23 -8.49 6.45 -1.64
CA LEU A 23 -7.28 5.93 -1.03
C LEU A 23 -6.48 7.04 -0.31
N LYS A 24 -6.37 8.24 -0.90
CA LYS A 24 -5.70 9.38 -0.26
C LYS A 24 -6.43 9.82 1.00
N ARG A 25 -7.76 9.94 0.94
CA ARG A 25 -8.61 10.27 2.10
C ARG A 25 -8.39 9.28 3.25
N LEU A 26 -8.45 7.98 2.97
CA LEU A 26 -8.20 6.92 3.96
C LEU A 26 -6.77 6.98 4.52
N SER A 27 -5.79 7.31 3.69
CA SER A 27 -4.40 7.45 4.13
C SER A 27 -4.24 8.57 5.16
N GLU A 28 -4.91 9.70 4.94
CA GLU A 28 -4.92 10.83 5.88
C GLU A 28 -5.62 10.48 7.19
N GLU A 29 -6.81 9.86 7.12
CA GLU A 29 -7.58 9.43 8.30
C GLU A 29 -6.80 8.46 9.19
N GLU A 30 -6.14 7.50 8.56
CA GLU A 30 -5.35 6.47 9.25
C GLU A 30 -3.94 6.96 9.63
N LYS A 31 -3.57 8.20 9.29
CA LYS A 31 -2.24 8.78 9.49
C LYS A 31 -1.12 7.90 8.91
N ARG A 32 -1.34 7.35 7.71
CA ARG A 32 -0.40 6.50 6.98
C ARG A 32 -0.03 7.13 5.64
N SER A 33 1.14 6.76 5.12
CA SER A 33 1.46 7.08 3.73
C SER A 33 0.54 6.29 2.79
N THR A 34 0.22 6.83 1.61
CA THR A 34 -0.56 6.13 0.59
C THR A 34 0.03 4.76 0.24
N ASN A 35 1.35 4.66 0.13
CA ASN A 35 2.02 3.38 -0.14
C ASN A 35 1.83 2.38 1.00
N SER A 36 1.96 2.84 2.25
CA SER A 36 1.74 1.99 3.42
C SER A 36 0.28 1.54 3.52
N GLN A 37 -0.67 2.40 3.16
CA GLN A 37 -2.09 2.06 3.15
C GLN A 37 -2.42 1.02 2.07
N ILE A 38 -1.86 1.15 0.86
CA ILE A 38 -1.99 0.12 -0.20
C ILE A 38 -1.46 -1.21 0.31
N LEU A 39 -0.25 -1.22 0.89
CA LEU A 39 0.35 -2.44 1.40
C LEU A 39 -0.51 -3.10 2.49
N TYR A 40 -0.99 -2.32 3.45
CA TYR A 40 -1.89 -2.79 4.51
C TYR A 40 -3.16 -3.44 3.95
N MET A 41 -3.80 -2.79 2.97
CA MET A 41 -5.01 -3.33 2.34
C MET A 41 -4.75 -4.64 1.60
N LEU A 42 -3.61 -4.74 0.90
CA LEU A 42 -3.19 -5.98 0.22
C LEU A 42 -2.92 -7.11 1.21
N GLU A 43 -2.16 -6.84 2.28
CA GLU A 43 -1.88 -7.82 3.34
C GLU A 43 -3.16 -8.32 3.99
N LYS A 44 -4.07 -7.40 4.35
CA LYS A 44 -5.39 -7.74 4.92
C LYS A 44 -6.22 -8.61 3.98
N SER A 45 -6.24 -8.28 2.68
CA SER A 45 -6.97 -9.06 1.69
C SER A 45 -6.40 -10.47 1.52
N LEU A 46 -5.07 -10.61 1.52
CA LEU A 46 -4.40 -11.90 1.37
C LEU A 46 -4.57 -12.80 2.58
N ILE A 47 -4.58 -12.24 3.80
CA ILE A 47 -4.86 -12.99 5.02
C ILE A 47 -6.30 -13.50 5.02
N ASN A 48 -7.27 -12.66 4.66
CA ASN A 48 -8.69 -13.05 4.63
C ASN A 48 -9.05 -14.05 3.51
N SER A 49 -8.14 -14.29 2.57
CA SER A 49 -8.33 -15.27 1.48
C SER A 49 -7.78 -16.66 1.83
N ARG A 50 -7.23 -16.84 3.04
CA ARG A 50 -6.71 -18.12 3.58
C ARG A 50 -7.62 -18.62 4.69
#